data_AF-A0AAW0F972-F1
#
_entry.id   AF-A0AAW0F972-F1
#
_cell.length_a   1.000
_cell.length_b   1.000
_cell.length_c   1.000
_cell.angle_alpha   90.00
_cell.angle_beta   90.00
_cell.angle_gamma   90.00
#
_symmetry.space_group_name_H-M   'P 1'
#
loop_
_entity.id
_entity.type
_entity.pdbx_description
1 polymer ?
#
loop_
_entity_poly.entity_id
_entity_poly.type
_entity_poly.pdbx_seq_one_letter_code
_entity_poly.pdbx_strand_id
1 'polypeptide(L)'
;MEKDLDAERTNIEVAAGEVTEAKQYLVDLDRRKNQYREAQRKVLATRPQDDLWVLSGGSTFVSCELSHTDTLKYFEWRLQQCDNEIEEAREDLKQKVAALAALEGADSALARLYEGFDLKGMT
;
A
#
# COMPACT_ATOMS: atom_id res chain seq x y z
N MET A 1 -20.39 -25.01 26.88
CA MET A 1 -20.74 -23.87 25.99
C MET A 1 -20.30 -24.31 24.61
N GLU A 2 -21.25 -24.73 23.77
CA GLU A 2 -20.96 -25.21 22.42
C GLU A 2 -20.41 -24.03 21.62
N LYS A 3 -19.15 -24.09 21.22
CA LYS A 3 -18.55 -23.07 20.35
C LYS A 3 -19.24 -23.16 19.00
N ASP A 4 -19.85 -22.07 18.57
CA ASP A 4 -20.43 -21.97 17.23
C ASP A 4 -19.30 -21.90 16.20
N LEU A 5 -18.96 -23.06 15.64
CA LEU A 5 -17.84 -23.24 14.71
C LEU A 5 -18.03 -22.42 13.42
N ASP A 6 -19.28 -22.16 13.01
CA ASP A 6 -19.58 -21.38 11.81
C ASP A 6 -19.32 -19.89 12.05
N ALA A 7 -19.60 -19.41 13.26
CA ALA A 7 -19.23 -18.05 13.65
C ALA A 7 -17.70 -17.86 13.73
N GLU A 8 -16.97 -18.85 14.25
CA GLU A 8 -15.49 -18.83 14.32
C GLU A 8 -14.86 -18.78 12.92
N ARG A 9 -15.35 -19.59 11.97
CA ARG A 9 -14.90 -19.57 10.57
C ARG A 9 -15.21 -18.25 9.89
N THR A 10 -16.42 -17.72 10.08
CA THR A 10 -16.81 -16.42 9.50
C THR A 10 -15.89 -15.31 9.99
N ASN A 11 -15.56 -15.28 11.29
CA ASN A 11 -14.66 -14.27 11.85
C ASN A 11 -13.24 -14.35 11.27
N ILE A 12 -12.73 -15.57 11.06
CA ILE A 12 -11.41 -15.78 10.41
C ILE A 12 -11.44 -15.28 8.96
N GLU A 13 -12.49 -15.59 8.20
CA GLU A 13 -12.63 -15.15 6.81
C GLU A 13 -12.69 -13.63 6.69
N VAL A 14 -13.45 -12.97 7.57
CA VAL A 14 -13.52 -11.50 7.63
C VAL A 14 -12.14 -10.91 7.95
N ALA A 15 -11.46 -11.42 8.98
CA ALA A 15 -10.13 -10.93 9.37
C ALA A 15 -9.09 -11.14 8.26
N ALA A 16 -9.14 -12.27 7.54
CA ALA A 16 -8.28 -12.51 6.38
C ALA A 16 -8.57 -11.55 5.22
N GLY A 17 -9.84 -11.20 5.00
CA GLY A 17 -10.27 -10.16 4.06
C GLY A 17 -9.66 -8.81 4.40
N GLU A 18 -9.74 -8.38 5.67
CA GLU A 18 -9.16 -7.11 6.13
C GLU A 18 -7.63 -7.06 5.95
N VAL A 19 -6.93 -8.15 6.25
CA VAL A 19 -5.47 -8.25 6.02
C VAL A 19 -5.14 -8.13 4.53
N THR A 20 -5.95 -8.76 3.67
CA THR A 20 -5.76 -8.71 2.22
C THR A 20 -5.98 -7.29 1.68
N GLU A 21 -7.03 -6.61 2.15
CA GLU A 21 -7.32 -5.22 1.78
C GLU A 21 -6.21 -4.28 2.24
N ALA A 22 -5.78 -4.36 3.50
CA ALA A 22 -4.70 -3.53 4.04
C ALA A 22 -3.38 -3.74 3.28
N LYS A 23 -3.08 -4.99 2.91
CA LYS A 23 -1.92 -5.30 2.06
C LYS A 23 -2.03 -4.67 0.68
N GLN A 24 -3.20 -4.76 0.03
CA GLN A 24 -3.41 -4.16 -1.28
C GLN A 24 -3.25 -2.63 -1.21
N TYR A 25 -3.77 -2.02 -0.14
CA TYR A 25 -3.63 -0.58 0.08
C TYR A 25 -2.16 -0.14 0.18
N LEU A 26 -1.30 -0.90 0.88
CA LEU A 26 0.14 -0.64 0.91
C LEU A 26 0.79 -0.69 -0.48
N VAL A 27 0.40 -1.66 -1.31
CA VAL A 27 0.90 -1.77 -2.70
C VAL A 27 0.48 -0.55 -3.51
N ASP A 28 -0.74 -0.07 -3.33
CA ASP A 28 -1.25 1.11 -4.03
C ASP A 28 -0.53 2.40 -3.58
N LEU A 29 -0.20 2.51 -2.29
CA LEU A 29 0.63 3.60 -1.76
C LEU A 29 2.05 3.58 -2.34
N ASP A 30 2.69 2.40 -2.41
CA ASP A 30 4.02 2.27 -3.03
C ASP A 30 4.00 2.67 -4.52
N ARG A 31 2.95 2.25 -5.24
CA ARG A 31 2.76 2.64 -6.64
C ARG A 31 2.59 4.16 -6.78
N ARG A 32 1.79 4.77 -5.91
CA ARG A 32 1.55 6.22 -5.87
C ARG A 32 2.83 6.99 -5.55
N LYS A 33 3.61 6.54 -4.58
CA LYS A 33 4.93 7.09 -4.25
C LYS A 33 5.86 7.06 -5.45
N ASN A 34 5.90 5.96 -6.18
CA ASN A 34 6.70 5.85 -7.40
C ASN A 34 6.23 6.85 -8.48
N GLN A 35 4.92 7.02 -8.66
CA GLN A 35 4.38 8.02 -9.59
C GLN A 35 4.80 9.46 -9.22
N TYR A 36 4.81 9.82 -7.94
CA TYR A 36 5.30 11.13 -7.51
C TYR A 36 6.79 11.31 -7.76
N ARG A 37 7.62 10.27 -7.55
CA ARG A 37 9.06 10.31 -7.88
C ARG A 37 9.28 10.53 -9.38
N GLU A 38 8.54 9.82 -10.22
CA GLU A 38 8.62 10.00 -11.67
C GLU A 38 8.17 11.40 -12.10
N ALA A 39 7.08 11.90 -11.51
CA ALA A 39 6.62 13.27 -11.76
C ALA A 39 7.69 14.30 -11.37
N GLN A 40 8.28 14.19 -10.18
CA GLN A 40 9.34 15.07 -9.72
C GLN A 40 10.57 15.03 -10.64
N ARG A 41 11.02 13.84 -11.05
CA ARG A 41 12.11 13.67 -12.02
C ARG A 41 11.80 14.35 -13.35
N LYS A 42 10.55 14.22 -13.82
CA LYS A 42 10.13 14.84 -15.08
C LYS A 42 10.16 16.36 -14.98
N VAL A 43 9.65 16.95 -13.89
CA VAL A 43 9.71 18.40 -13.67
C VAL A 43 11.15 18.90 -13.60
N LEU A 44 12.05 18.17 -12.94
CA LEU A 44 13.48 18.53 -12.88
C LEU A 44 14.19 18.49 -14.25
N ALA A 45 13.73 17.61 -15.15
CA ALA A 45 14.30 17.48 -16.50
C ALA A 45 13.69 18.48 -17.51
N THR A 46 12.52 19.05 -17.20
CA THR A 46 11.84 20.06 -18.03
C THR A 46 12.48 21.42 -17.81
N ARG A 47 12.52 22.26 -18.85
CA ARG A 47 13.06 23.61 -18.70
C ARG A 47 12.06 24.48 -17.93
N PRO A 48 12.49 25.37 -17.04
CA PRO A 48 11.59 26.20 -16.25
C PRO A 48 10.61 27.08 -17.06
N GLN A 49 10.92 27.34 -18.34
CA GLN A 49 10.10 28.15 -19.24
C GLN A 49 9.04 27.34 -19.99
N ASP A 50 9.12 26.01 -19.97
CA ASP A 50 8.17 25.14 -20.69
C ASP A 50 6.89 24.99 -19.87
N ASP A 51 5.74 24.84 -20.55
CA ASP A 51 4.48 24.58 -19.88
C ASP A 51 4.47 23.19 -19.24
N LEU A 52 4.06 23.11 -17.98
CA LEU A 52 3.89 21.86 -17.26
C LEU A 52 2.44 21.40 -17.36
N TRP A 53 2.26 20.15 -17.77
CA TRP A 53 0.95 19.50 -17.82
C TRP A 53 0.93 18.32 -16.87
N VAL A 54 -0.12 18.25 -16.04
CA VAL A 54 -0.31 17.20 -15.05
C VAL A 54 -1.53 16.38 -15.42
N LEU A 55 -1.42 15.06 -15.35
CA LEU A 55 -2.57 14.17 -15.51
C LEU A 55 -3.43 14.24 -14.24
N SER A 56 -4.66 14.73 -14.35
CA SER A 56 -5.63 14.81 -13.25
C SER A 56 -6.78 13.83 -13.51
N GLY A 57 -6.66 12.62 -12.96
CA GLY A 57 -7.70 11.58 -12.99
C GLY A 57 -8.06 11.06 -14.39
N GLY A 58 -7.96 9.75 -14.60
CA GLY A 58 -8.34 9.15 -15.88
C GLY A 58 -7.45 9.60 -17.05
N SER A 59 -8.02 10.34 -18.00
CA SER A 59 -7.38 10.72 -19.28
C SER A 59 -7.24 12.22 -19.53
N THR A 60 -7.41 13.06 -18.51
CA THR A 60 -7.42 14.53 -18.66
C THR A 60 -6.11 15.15 -18.18
N PHE A 61 -5.48 15.95 -19.05
CA PHE A 61 -4.33 16.77 -18.69
C PHE A 61 -4.78 18.18 -18.33
N VAL A 62 -4.26 18.70 -17.22
CA VAL A 62 -4.47 20.08 -16.77
C VAL A 62 -3.15 20.82 -16.80
N SER A 63 -3.17 22.08 -17.22
CA SER A 63 -2.00 22.95 -17.13
C SER A 63 -1.70 23.25 -15.66
N CYS A 64 -0.43 23.18 -15.29
CA CYS A 64 0.05 23.51 -13.96
C CYS A 64 0.38 25.00 -13.91
N GLU A 65 -0.43 25.78 -13.19
CA GLU A 65 -0.21 27.21 -13.02
C GLU A 65 0.88 27.53 -11.98
N LEU A 66 1.36 26.53 -11.24
CA LEU A 66 2.45 26.70 -10.29
C LEU A 66 3.78 26.88 -11.02
N SER A 67 4.67 27.66 -10.40
CA SER A 67 6.06 27.71 -10.85
C SER A 67 6.69 26.31 -10.77
N HIS A 68 7.73 26.05 -11.58
CA HIS A 68 8.50 24.80 -11.49
C HIS A 68 8.99 24.54 -10.06
N THR A 69 9.51 25.58 -9.39
CA THR A 69 10.00 25.48 -8.01
C THR A 69 8.90 25.09 -7.04
N ASP A 70 7.71 25.70 -7.15
CA ASP A 70 6.61 25.39 -6.23
C ASP A 70 5.96 24.05 -6.54
N THR A 71 5.98 23.63 -7.81
CA THR A 71 5.60 22.27 -8.24
C THR A 71 6.52 21.22 -7.62
N LEU A 72 7.83 21.47 -7.60
CA LEU A 72 8.79 20.57 -6.95
C LEU A 72 8.56 20.48 -5.44
N LYS A 73 8.34 21.62 -4.77
CA LYS A 73 7.99 21.64 -3.34
C LYS A 73 6.68 20.88 -3.06
N TYR A 74 5.70 21.02 -3.94
CA TYR A 74 4.45 20.26 -3.83
C TYR A 74 4.72 18.75 -3.89
N PHE A 75 5.50 18.28 -4.87
CA PHE A 75 5.83 16.84 -4.95
C PHE A 75 6.68 16.34 -3.79
N GLU A 76 7.60 17.16 -3.28
CA GLU A 76 8.37 16.84 -2.06
C GLU A 76 7.45 16.66 -0.86
N TRP A 77 6.52 17.59 -0.64
CA TRP A 77 5.51 17.46 0.40
C TRP A 77 4.63 16.21 0.19
N ARG A 78 4.17 15.93 -1.03
CA ARG A 78 3.37 14.72 -1.33
C ARG A 78 4.13 13.43 -1.07
N LEU A 79 5.42 13.39 -1.38
CA LEU A 79 6.28 12.23 -1.08
C LEU A 79 6.38 12.02 0.42
N GLN A 80 6.58 13.08 1.20
CA GLN A 80 6.63 13.00 2.66
C GLN A 80 5.29 12.55 3.27
N GLN A 81 4.16 13.07 2.77
CA GLN A 81 2.85 12.59 3.22
C GLN A 81 2.65 11.11 2.87
N CYS A 82 3.07 10.68 1.68
CA CYS A 82 2.99 9.29 1.28
C CYS A 82 3.86 8.38 2.16
N ASP A 83 5.02 8.85 2.61
CA ASP A 83 5.86 8.12 3.55
C ASP A 83 5.16 7.92 4.90
N ASN A 84 4.50 8.96 5.42
CA ASN A 84 3.72 8.85 6.64
C ASN A 84 2.52 7.88 6.47
N GLU A 85 1.78 8.00 5.37
CA GLU A 85 0.65 7.10 5.04
C GLU A 85 1.10 5.63 4.94
N ILE A 86 2.29 5.38 4.39
CA ILE A 86 2.87 4.02 4.30
C ILE A 86 3.20 3.48 5.69
N GLU A 87 3.80 4.28 6.57
CA GLU A 87 4.12 3.82 7.93
C GLU A 87 2.84 3.57 8.74
N GLU A 88 1.84 4.43 8.64
CA GLU A 88 0.53 4.21 9.27
C GLU A 88 -0.14 2.93 8.75
N ALA A 89 -0.15 2.72 7.43
CA ALA A 89 -0.70 1.51 6.82
C ALA A 89 0.08 0.23 7.20
N ARG A 90 1.39 0.33 7.45
CA ARG A 90 2.19 -0.79 7.97
C ARG A 90 1.79 -1.15 9.39
N GLU A 91 1.57 -0.16 10.24
CA GLU A 91 1.11 -0.40 11.61
C GLU A 91 -0.30 -0.99 11.64
N ASP A 92 -1.22 -0.49 10.81
CA ASP A 92 -2.56 -1.07 10.65
C ASP A 92 -2.50 -2.53 10.18
N LEU A 93 -1.70 -2.82 9.14
CA LEU A 93 -1.53 -4.20 8.66
C LEU A 93 -0.99 -5.13 9.77
N LYS A 94 0.00 -4.69 10.56
CA LYS A 94 0.53 -5.49 11.68
C LYS A 94 -0.56 -5.82 12.70
N GLN A 95 -1.39 -4.84 13.06
CA GLN A 95 -2.49 -5.06 14.01
C GLN A 95 -3.52 -6.05 13.47
N LYS A 96 -3.90 -5.93 12.19
CA LYS A 96 -4.84 -6.85 11.52
C LYS A 96 -4.28 -8.27 11.42
N VAL A 97 -3.00 -8.41 11.09
CA VAL A 97 -2.32 -9.72 11.06
C VAL A 97 -2.26 -10.34 12.45
N ALA A 98 -1.97 -9.55 13.49
CA ALA A 98 -1.98 -10.04 14.87
C ALA A 98 -3.38 -10.48 15.33
N ALA A 99 -4.42 -9.73 14.94
CA ALA A 99 -5.81 -10.10 15.21
C ALA A 99 -6.21 -11.41 14.52
N LEU A 100 -5.85 -11.57 13.25
CA LEU A 100 -6.07 -12.81 12.51
C LEU A 100 -5.34 -14.00 13.16
N ALA A 101 -4.07 -13.83 13.54
CA ALA A 101 -3.30 -14.88 14.21
C ALA A 101 -3.91 -15.30 15.56
N ALA A 102 -4.48 -14.34 16.31
CA ALA A 102 -5.18 -14.63 17.55
C ALA A 102 -6.48 -15.44 17.32
N LEU A 103 -7.18 -15.19 16.21
CA LEU A 103 -8.39 -15.92 15.81
C LEU A 103 -8.07 -17.33 15.29
N GLU A 104 -7.01 -17.49 14.51
CA GLU A 104 -6.59 -18.80 13.98
C GLU A 104 -5.96 -19.70 15.08
N GLY A 105 -5.50 -19.11 16.18
CA GLY A 105 -4.87 -19.80 17.30
C GLY A 105 -3.36 -20.01 17.10
N ALA A 106 -2.62 -20.13 18.21
CA ALA A 106 -1.16 -20.17 18.22
C ALA A 106 -0.56 -21.33 17.38
N ASP A 107 -1.27 -22.46 17.27
CA ASP A 107 -0.74 -23.63 16.56
C ASP A 107 -0.93 -23.59 15.03
N SER A 108 -1.94 -22.90 14.50
CA SER A 108 -2.24 -22.96 13.05
C SER A 108 -1.42 -21.95 12.24
N ALA A 109 -1.21 -20.74 12.76
CA ALA A 109 -0.38 -19.71 12.14
C ALA A 109 1.12 -20.10 12.17
N LEU A 110 1.59 -20.74 13.25
CA LEU A 110 2.93 -21.29 13.34
C LEU A 110 3.10 -22.55 12.48
N ALA A 111 2.11 -23.46 12.42
CA ALA A 111 2.19 -24.66 11.59
C ALA A 111 2.42 -24.34 10.10
N ARG A 112 1.69 -23.36 9.54
CA ARG A 112 1.88 -22.90 8.15
C ARG A 112 3.25 -22.25 7.90
N LEU A 113 3.83 -21.57 8.90
CA LEU A 113 5.19 -21.01 8.81
C LEU A 113 6.27 -22.10 8.87
N TYR A 114 6.01 -23.22 9.56
CA TYR A 114 6.91 -24.38 9.67
C TYR A 114 6.75 -25.42 8.56
N GLU A 115 5.69 -25.36 7.74
CA GLU A 115 5.52 -26.25 6.57
C GLU A 115 6.63 -26.07 5.52
N GLY A 116 7.36 -24.94 5.57
CA GLY A 116 8.44 -24.65 4.63
C GLY A 116 7.93 -24.42 3.21
N PHE A 117 8.79 -23.89 2.34
CA PHE A 117 8.48 -23.81 0.91
C PHE A 117 8.87 -25.13 0.26
N ASP A 118 7.91 -25.82 -0.39
CA ASP A 118 8.24 -26.98 -1.22
C ASP A 118 8.92 -26.50 -2.51
N LEU A 119 10.25 -26.40 -2.46
CA LEU A 119 11.08 -25.98 -3.59
C LEU A 119 11.29 -27.10 -4.63
N LYS A 120 10.61 -28.24 -4.51
CA LYS A 120 10.67 -29.34 -5.49
C LYS A 120 9.77 -29.06 -6.69
N GLY A 121 10.10 -28.03 -7.45
CA GLY A 121 9.41 -27.72 -8.71
C GLY A 121 10.15 -26.80 -9.66
N MET A 122 11.32 -26.27 -9.29
CA MET A 122 12.17 -25.48 -10.19
C MET A 122 13.29 -26.37 -10.75
N THR A 123 12.91 -27.31 -11.62
CA THR A 123 13.82 -28.01 -12.55
C THR A 123 13.21 -28.04 -13.93
#